data_AF-A0A7K2MU39-F1
#
_entry.id   AF-A0A7K2MU39-F1
#
_cell.length_a   1.000
_cell.length_b   1.000
_cell.length_c   1.000
_cell.angle_alpha   90.00
_cell.angle_beta   90.00
_cell.angle_gamma   90.00
#
_symmetry.space_group_name_H-M   'P 1'
#
loop_
_entity.id
_entity.type
_entity.pdbx_description
1 polymer ?
#
loop_
_entity_poly.entity_id
_entity_poly.type
_entity_poly.pdbx_seq_one_letter_code
_entity_poly.pdbx_strand_id
1 'polypeptide(L)'
;ITAEDEAWGTGVRLEVKDGAGPRSCRLVAVGRDGSEQTITSWMVPGDEDRPHTVRGGAALHPDQIDRYEVRTAGGEHLVTLPAG
;
A
#
# COMPACT_ATOMS: atom_id res chain seq x y z
N ILE A 1 -7.33 0.41 4.95
CA ILE A 1 -5.95 0.84 5.27
C ILE A 1 -5.99 1.65 6.56
N THR A 2 -4.98 1.52 7.41
CA THR A 2 -4.78 2.36 8.59
C THR A 2 -3.34 2.88 8.54
N ALA A 3 -3.18 4.19 8.72
CA ALA A 3 -1.91 4.87 8.79
C ALA A 3 -1.74 5.45 10.20
N GLU A 4 -0.53 5.34 10.73
CA GLU A 4 -0.15 5.84 12.05
C GLU A 4 1.08 6.73 11.89
N ASP A 5 1.05 7.90 12.51
CA ASP A 5 2.17 8.84 12.52
C ASP A 5 3.21 8.38 13.53
N GLU A 6 4.43 8.21 13.07
CA GLU A 6 5.56 7.68 13.82
C GLU A 6 6.72 8.68 13.76
N ALA A 7 7.64 8.62 14.72
CA ALA A 7 8.80 9.53 14.75
C ALA A 7 9.69 9.45 13.49
N TRP A 8 9.55 8.38 12.70
CA TRP A 8 10.31 8.11 11.48
C TRP A 8 9.48 8.22 10.19
N GLY A 9 8.19 8.58 10.27
CA GLY A 9 7.29 8.70 9.11
C GLY A 9 5.94 8.03 9.36
N THR A 10 5.44 7.26 8.39
CA THR A 10 4.14 6.58 8.49
C THR A 10 4.28 5.07 8.65
N GLY A 11 3.67 4.51 9.70
CA GLY A 11 3.38 3.08 9.81
C GLY A 11 2.05 2.74 9.15
N VAL A 12 2.00 1.68 8.32
CA VAL A 12 0.78 1.28 7.62
C VAL A 12 0.40 -0.17 7.90
N ARG A 13 -0.91 -0.38 8.14
CA ARG A 13 -1.58 -1.67 8.08
C ARG A 13 -2.59 -1.68 6.94
N LEU A 14 -2.43 -2.61 6.01
CA LEU A 14 -3.36 -2.82 4.90
C LEU A 14 -3.99 -4.21 5.00
N GLU A 15 -5.31 -4.27 5.06
CA GLU A 15 -6.07 -5.50 4.85
C GLU A 15 -6.31 -5.67 3.34
N VAL A 16 -5.95 -6.84 2.82
CA VAL A 16 -6.02 -7.19 1.41
C VAL A 16 -6.96 -8.38 1.25
N LYS A 17 -7.90 -8.25 0.31
CA LYS A 17 -8.71 -9.35 -0.19
C LYS A 17 -8.67 -9.28 -1.72
N ASP A 18 -7.97 -10.21 -2.34
CA ASP A 18 -7.73 -10.21 -3.79
C ASP A 18 -7.64 -11.65 -4.30
N GLY A 19 -8.65 -12.10 -5.03
CA GLY A 19 -8.70 -13.43 -5.64
C GLY A 19 -8.11 -13.51 -7.04
N ALA A 20 -7.59 -12.40 -7.59
CA ALA A 20 -7.04 -12.34 -8.94
C ALA A 20 -5.56 -12.76 -9.02
N GLY A 21 -5.05 -13.50 -8.03
CA GLY A 21 -3.70 -14.05 -8.03
C GLY A 21 -3.49 -15.20 -9.03
N PRO A 22 -2.25 -15.69 -9.20
CA PRO A 22 -1.04 -15.25 -8.51
C PRO A 22 -0.42 -13.99 -9.12
N ARG A 23 -0.24 -12.93 -8.33
CA ARG A 23 0.43 -11.69 -8.79
C ARG A 23 1.14 -10.93 -7.68
N SER A 24 2.32 -10.38 -7.98
CA SER A 24 3.07 -9.57 -7.03
C SER A 24 2.51 -8.16 -7.01
N CYS A 25 2.21 -7.66 -5.81
CA CYS A 25 1.64 -6.34 -5.59
C CYS A 25 2.54 -5.53 -4.66
N ARG A 26 2.40 -4.21 -4.74
CA ARG A 26 3.05 -3.24 -3.86
C ARG A 26 2.07 -2.16 -3.47
N LEU A 27 2.26 -1.63 -2.26
CA LEU A 27 1.58 -0.44 -1.77
C LEU A 27 2.55 0.73 -1.90
N VAL A 28 2.10 1.79 -2.54
CA VAL A 28 2.87 3.02 -2.78
C VAL A 28 2.16 4.17 -2.07
N ALA A 29 2.88 4.94 -1.26
CA ALA A 29 2.45 6.25 -0.81
C ALA A 29 2.80 7.29 -1.87
N VAL A 30 1.84 8.11 -2.27
CA VAL A 30 2.06 9.27 -3.14
C VAL A 30 1.97 10.52 -2.28
N GLY A 31 3.07 11.27 -2.21
CA GLY A 31 3.15 12.53 -1.50
C GLY A 31 2.36 13.64 -2.17
N ARG A 32 1.96 14.65 -1.40
CA ARG A 32 1.32 15.88 -1.91
C ARG A 32 2.22 16.66 -2.88
N ASP A 33 3.53 16.43 -2.82
CA ASP A 33 4.53 16.97 -3.74
C ASP A 33 4.73 16.12 -5.01
N GLY A 34 3.99 15.01 -5.14
CA GLY A 34 4.10 14.06 -6.24
C GLY A 34 5.22 13.02 -6.08
N SER A 35 5.96 13.02 -4.97
CA SER A 35 6.93 11.96 -4.67
C SER A 35 6.24 10.62 -4.44
N GLU A 36 6.91 9.51 -4.75
CA GLU A 36 6.40 8.17 -4.53
C GLU A 36 7.33 7.36 -3.64
N GLN A 37 6.78 6.67 -2.65
CA GLN A 37 7.52 5.73 -1.80
C GLN A 37 6.81 4.38 -1.71
N THR A 38 7.52 3.29 -1.98
CA THR A 38 6.97 1.94 -1.77
C THR A 38 6.98 1.61 -0.28
N ILE A 39 5.80 1.35 0.28
CA ILE A 39 5.58 1.01 1.69
C ILE A 39 5.92 -0.46 1.97
N THR A 40 5.39 -1.35 1.12
CA THR A 40 5.54 -2.80 1.26
C THR A 40 5.18 -3.48 -0.06
N SER A 41 5.65 -4.72 -0.22
CA SER A 41 5.35 -5.60 -1.36
C SER A 41 4.93 -6.98 -0.86
N TRP A 42 4.01 -7.63 -1.56
CA TRP A 42 3.52 -8.97 -1.21
C TRP A 42 3.13 -9.79 -2.44
N MET A 43 2.98 -11.09 -2.22
CA MET A 43 2.46 -12.04 -3.20
C MET A 43 0.96 -12.24 -2.90
N VAL A 44 0.11 -12.01 -3.89
CA VAL A 44 -1.27 -12.50 -3.86
C VAL A 44 -1.25 -13.96 -4.28
N PRO A 45 -1.63 -14.93 -3.43
CA PRO A 45 -1.71 -16.35 -3.82
C PRO A 45 -2.83 -16.58 -4.85
N GLY A 46 -2.72 -17.64 -5.65
CA GLY A 46 -3.82 -18.09 -6.51
C GLY A 46 -4.90 -18.82 -5.70
N ASP A 47 -6.17 -18.71 -6.11
CA ASP A 47 -7.33 -19.42 -5.55
C ASP A 47 -7.58 -19.22 -4.04
N GLU A 48 -7.08 -18.14 -3.44
CA GLU A 48 -7.30 -17.82 -2.03
C GLU A 48 -7.81 -16.38 -1.84
N ASP A 49 -9.11 -16.26 -1.65
CA ASP A 49 -9.84 -15.00 -1.43
C ASP A 49 -9.96 -14.59 0.05
N ARG A 50 -9.16 -15.22 0.93
CA ARG A 50 -9.21 -14.91 2.36
C ARG A 50 -8.50 -13.59 2.64
N PRO A 51 -9.12 -12.68 3.41
CA PRO A 51 -8.46 -11.45 3.81
C PRO A 51 -7.17 -11.76 4.58
N HIS A 52 -6.11 -11.04 4.25
CA HIS A 52 -4.85 -11.08 4.98
C HIS A 52 -4.34 -9.66 5.23
N THR A 53 -3.48 -9.51 6.22
CA THR A 53 -2.89 -8.21 6.57
C THR A 53 -1.45 -8.14 6.10
N VAL A 54 -1.11 -7.06 5.40
CA VAL A 54 0.27 -6.65 5.11
C VAL A 54 0.61 -5.39 5.90
N ARG A 55 1.88 -5.24 6.26
CA ARG A 55 2.40 -4.10 7.03
C ARG A 55 3.64 -3.54 6.35
N GLY A 56 3.90 -2.26 6.58
CA GLY A 56 5.10 -1.57 6.10
C GLY A 56 5.14 -0.12 6.58
N GLY A 57 6.06 0.66 6.04
CA GLY A 57 6.12 2.08 6.32
C GLY A 57 6.78 2.89 5.22
N ALA A 58 6.62 4.21 5.29
CA ALA A 58 7.24 5.20 4.43
C ALA A 58 7.84 6.31 5.29
N ALA A 59 8.86 7.01 4.78
CA ALA A 59 9.45 8.15 5.45
C ALA A 59 8.55 9.40 5.41
N LEU A 60 7.57 9.44 4.48
CA LEU A 60 6.53 10.46 4.49
C LEU A 60 5.66 10.30 5.75
N HIS A 61 5.39 11.40 6.43
CA HIS A 61 4.37 11.49 7.48
C HIS A 61 2.97 11.46 6.87
N PRO A 62 1.92 11.04 7.62
CA PRO A 62 0.57 10.90 7.07
C PRO A 62 0.02 12.19 6.45
N ASP A 63 0.32 13.34 7.05
CA ASP A 63 -0.09 14.66 6.56
C ASP A 63 0.60 15.08 5.25
N GLN A 64 1.74 14.45 4.92
CA GLN A 64 2.47 14.64 3.66
C GLN A 64 1.94 13.76 2.52
N ILE A 65 1.11 12.75 2.82
CA ILE A 65 0.60 11.78 1.84
C ILE A 65 -0.72 12.30 1.27
N ASP A 66 -0.83 12.28 -0.07
CA ASP A 66 -2.05 12.62 -0.81
C ASP A 66 -2.97 11.40 -0.95
N ARG A 67 -2.39 10.25 -1.31
CA ARG A 67 -3.10 8.99 -1.49
C ARG A 67 -2.16 7.80 -1.42
N TYR A 68 -2.76 6.62 -1.29
CA TYR A 68 -2.05 5.36 -1.45
C TYR A 68 -2.51 4.65 -2.72
N GLU A 69 -1.61 3.92 -3.34
CA GLU A 69 -1.91 3.14 -4.53
C GLU A 69 -1.43 1.71 -4.37
N VAL A 70 -2.31 0.76 -4.69
CA VAL A 70 -1.91 -0.63 -4.88
C VAL A 70 -1.59 -0.81 -6.36
N ARG A 71 -0.37 -1.27 -6.64
CA ARG A 71 0.11 -1.52 -8.01
C ARG A 71 0.64 -2.94 -8.11
N THR A 72 0.59 -3.54 -9.30
CA THR A 72 1.35 -4.77 -9.56
C THR A 72 2.85 -4.46 -9.59
N ALA A 73 3.69 -5.49 -9.51
CA ALA A 73 5.13 -5.36 -9.69
C ALA A 73 5.51 -4.77 -11.07
N GLY A 74 4.66 -4.99 -12.08
CA GLY A 74 4.80 -4.39 -13.42
C GLY A 74 4.37 -2.92 -13.50
N GLY A 75 3.85 -2.34 -12.42
CA GLY A 75 3.42 -0.94 -12.36
C GLY A 75 1.96 -0.70 -12.76
N GLU A 76 1.19 -1.73 -13.09
CA GLU A 76 -0.24 -1.61 -13.33
C GLU A 76 -0.95 -1.13 -12.06
N HIS A 77 -1.76 -0.09 -12.18
CA HIS A 77 -2.57 0.45 -11.09
C HIS A 77 -3.79 -0.43 -10.84
N LEU A 78 -4.00 -0.87 -9.60
CA LEU A 78 -5.14 -1.70 -9.21
C LEU A 78 -6.21 -0.92 -8.45
N VAL A 79 -5.81 -0.15 -7.44
CA VAL A 79 -6.75 0.65 -6.63
C VAL A 79 -6.04 1.84 -5.97
N THR A 80 -6.77 2.94 -5.84
CA THR A 80 -6.40 4.10 -5.04
C THR A 80 -7.13 4.06 -3.70
N LEU A 81 -6.42 4.30 -2.62
CA LEU A 81 -6.97 4.42 -1.27
C LEU A 81 -6.70 5.86 -0.76
N PRO A 82 -7.67 6.49 -0.08
CA PRO A 82 -7.47 7.84 0.45
C PRO A 82 -6.46 7.83 1.62
N ALA A 83 -5.68 8.89 1.72
CA ALA A 83 -5.02 9.28 2.97
C ALA A 83 -6.06 10.06 3.79
N GLY A 84 -6.70 9.35 4.73
CA GLY A 84 -7.76 9.90 5.58
C GLY A 84 -7.26 10.97 6.53
#